data_AF-A0A4Q4CMJ1-F1
#
_entry.id   AF-A0A4Q4CMJ1-F1
#
_cell.length_a   1.000
_cell.length_b   1.000
_cell.length_c   1.000
_cell.angle_alpha   90.00
_cell.angle_beta   90.00
_cell.angle_gamma   90.00
#
_symmetry.space_group_name_H-M   'P 1'
#
loop_
_entity.id
_entity.type
_entity.pdbx_description
1 polymer ?
#
loop_
_entity_poly.entity_id
_entity_poly.type
_entity_poly.pdbx_seq_one_letter_code
_entity_poly.pdbx_strand_id
1 'polypeptide(L)' 'LAQCAELVWQLRGQAGARQVEGAKLALQHNIGLGGAAVVTLYEKVS' A
#
# COMPACT_ATOMS: atom_id res chain seq x y z
N LEU A 1 -7.84 -4.36 4.83
CA LEU A 1 -6.73 -5.27 5.20
C LEU A 1 -5.94 -5.77 3.99
N ALA A 2 -6.56 -6.21 2.90
CA ALA A 2 -5.81 -6.64 1.71
C ALA A 2 -4.94 -5.53 1.08
N GLN A 3 -5.45 -4.31 0.91
CA GLN A 3 -4.68 -3.19 0.34
C GLN A 3 -3.46 -2.83 1.19
N CYS A 4 -3.62 -2.61 2.50
CA CYS A 4 -2.49 -2.29 3.36
C CYS A 4 -1.42 -3.40 3.40
N ALA A 5 -1.83 -4.67 3.35
CA ALA A 5 -0.87 -5.80 3.29
C ALA A 5 -0.05 -5.78 1.99
N GLU A 6 -0.70 -5.63 0.83
CA GLU A 6 -0.01 -5.58 -0.46
C GLU A 6 0.96 -4.39 -0.52
N LEU A 7 0.54 -3.20 -0.09
CA LEU A 7 1.41 -2.01 -0.09
C LEU A 7 2.62 -2.21 0.84
N VAL A 8 2.44 -2.85 2.00
CA VAL A 8 3.56 -3.17 2.90
C VAL A 8 4.49 -4.20 2.28
N TRP A 9 3.98 -5.23 1.58
CA TRP A 9 4.84 -6.18 0.86
C TRP A 9 5.63 -5.49 -0.24
N GLN A 10 5.03 -4.57 -1.00
CA GLN A 10 5.72 -3.76 -2.00
C GLN A 10 6.85 -2.93 -1.38
N LEU A 11 6.57 -2.20 -0.30
CA LEU A 11 7.59 -1.37 0.39
C LEU A 11 8.71 -2.20 1.02
N ARG A 12 8.44 -3.45 1.38
CA ARG A 12 9.43 -4.37 1.99
C ARG A 12 10.21 -5.20 0.98
N GLY A 13 9.89 -5.16 -0.31
CA GLY A 13 10.54 -6.04 -1.30
C GLY A 13 10.03 -7.48 -1.26
N GLN A 14 8.79 -7.70 -0.79
CA GLN A 14 8.20 -9.01 -0.53
C GLN A 14 7.03 -9.34 -1.47
N ALA A 15 6.79 -8.56 -2.51
CA ALA A 15 5.65 -8.76 -3.42
C ALA A 15 5.90 -9.77 -4.56
N GLY A 16 7.08 -10.42 -4.59
CA GLY A 16 7.43 -11.45 -5.56
C GLY A 16 7.36 -10.91 -7.00
N ALA A 17 6.68 -11.64 -7.89
CA ALA A 17 6.55 -11.24 -9.30
C ALA A 17 5.81 -9.91 -9.52
N ARG A 18 5.10 -9.40 -8.51
CA ARG A 18 4.39 -8.10 -8.57
C ARG A 18 5.26 -6.94 -8.07
N GLN A 19 6.51 -7.19 -7.66
CA GLN A 19 7.34 -6.18 -7.02
C GLN A 19 7.55 -4.96 -7.92
N VAL A 20 7.19 -3.79 -7.40
CA VAL A 20 7.51 -2.50 -7.99
C VAL A 20 8.93 -2.14 -7.56
N GLU A 21 9.80 -1.91 -8.54
CA GLU A 21 11.19 -1.54 -8.30
C GLU A 21 11.28 -0.18 -7.59
N GLY A 22 12.10 -0.10 -6.54
CA GLY A 22 12.39 1.16 -5.86
C GLY A 22 11.21 1.79 -5.10
N ALA A 23 10.14 1.05 -4.80
CA ALA A 23 9.01 1.56 -4.04
C ALA A 23 9.45 2.09 -2.64
N LYS A 24 9.24 3.39 -2.41
CA LYS A 24 9.53 4.08 -1.14
C LYS A 24 8.28 4.61 -0.43
N LEU A 25 7.27 4.99 -1.22
CA LEU A 25 5.99 5.50 -0.77
C LEU A 25 4.87 4.69 -1.40
N ALA A 26 3.75 4.54 -0.68
CA ALA A 26 2.57 3.84 -1.17
C ALA A 26 1.28 4.50 -0.67
N LEU A 27 0.27 4.62 -1.53
CA LEU A 27 -1.02 5.21 -1.19
C LEU A 27 -2.12 4.15 -1.22
N GLN A 28 -2.85 4.04 -0.13
CA GLN A 28 -4.13 3.31 -0.07
C GLN A 28 -5.26 4.31 -0.27
N HIS A 29 -6.22 3.94 -1.11
CA HIS A 29 -7.53 4.57 -1.19
C HIS A 29 -8.60 3.50 -0.99
N ASN A 30 -9.32 3.55 0.13
CA ASN A 30 -10.40 2.63 0.47
C ASN A 30 -11.73 3.38 0.50
N ILE A 31 -12.75 2.81 -0.12
CA ILE A 31 -14.11 3.37 -0.18
C ILE A 31 -15.03 2.42 0.59
N GLY A 32 -15.70 2.96 1.60
CA GLY A 32 -16.73 2.29 2.39
C GLY A 32 -18.14 2.59 1.89
N LEU A 33 -19.11 1.86 2.44
CA LEU A 33 -20.53 2.12 2.17
C LEU A 33 -20.91 3.55 2.58
N GLY A 34 -21.82 4.16 1.82
CA GLY A 34 -22.25 5.53 2.05
C GLY A 34 -21.28 6.61 1.56
N GLY A 35 -20.24 6.23 0.80
CA GLY A 35 -19.31 7.19 0.18
C GLY A 35 -18.19 7.68 1.10
N ALA A 36 -18.04 7.10 2.29
CA ALA A 36 -16.90 7.37 3.15
C ALA A 36 -15.61 6.86 2.49
N ALA A 37 -14.60 7.73 2.39
CA ALA A 37 -13.30 7.39 1.83
C ALA A 37 -12.21 7.54 2.89
N VAL A 38 -11.30 6.55 2.95
CA VAL A 38 -10.09 6.59 3.76
C VAL A 38 -8.88 6.55 2.83
N VAL A 39 -8.02 7.55 2.95
CA VAL A 39 -6.75 7.63 2.23
C VAL A 39 -5.61 7.52 3.25
N THR A 40 -4.61 6.72 2.95
CA THR A 40 -3.47 6.49 3.84
C THR A 40 -2.18 6.46 3.03
N LEU A 41 -1.15 7.19 3.50
CA LEU A 41 0.20 7.13 2.94
C LEU A 41 1.09 6.27 3.83
N TYR A 42 1.87 5.39 3.21
CA TYR A 42 2.88 4.57 3.85
C TYR A 42 4.25 4.93 3.32
N GLU A 43 5.26 4.88 4.19
CA GLU A 43 6.66 5.10 3.84
C GLU A 43 7.51 3.95 4.38
N LYS A 44 8.51 3.55 3.60
CA LYS A 44 9.54 2.63 4.07
C LYS A 44 10.51 3.38 4.98
N VAL A 45 10.61 2.98 6.24
CA VAL A 45 11.64 3.49 7.16
C VAL A 45 13.02 3.00 6.69
N SER A 46 13.97 3.92 6.56
CA SER A 46 15.36 3.69 6.17
C SER A 46 16.28 3.44 7.37
#